data_AF-S9UXN1-F1
#
_entry.id   AF-S9UXN1-F1
#
_cell.length_a   1.000
_cell.length_b   1.000
_cell.length_c   1.000
_cell.angle_alpha   90.00
_cell.angle_beta   90.00
_cell.angle_gamma   90.00
#
_symmetry.space_group_name_H-M   'P 1'
#
loop_
_entity.id
_entity.type
_entity.pdbx_description
1 polymer ?
#
loop_
_entity_poly.entity_id
_entity_poly.type
_entity_poly.pdbx_seq_one_letter_code
_entity_poly.pdbx_strand_id
1 'polypeptide(L)'
;MPPPTASSGAKAADALKRHCHHMINTLGPAAPPEAFLFRANAYYALGRPYLALADYNTAALVLHLSGSHQVRCHRAIERFPARQVATYPGTDSHLHIFVRPRLGPAVALVAAVDAACGRGLVAEADLPAGATVLRQDVPWLQYATLDESCACCGAALPERAFACVNPECHEEYCSRDCRTAAMALYHAAVCTNSAFQGIELDLYTQMRTAAHEGAARAQRRLAQELLMVRLMAVAVQAQVVPSAMPQLRFLSGRIAYAPAELSGATLHLYERLAQALRVHTMVSYEEMLGILARVRTNATFTDETIALRLSRTMVNHSCAPNAAEDAASGELRTTRPVKRGSS
;
A
#
# COMPACT_ATOMS: atom_id res chain seq x y z
N MET A 1 -11.66 -24.46 -20.39
CA MET A 1 -10.63 -23.96 -21.32
C MET A 1 -9.32 -23.83 -20.56
N PRO A 2 -8.25 -24.53 -20.96
CA PRO A 2 -6.92 -24.27 -20.40
C PRO A 2 -6.47 -22.86 -20.79
N PRO A 3 -5.68 -22.16 -19.95
CA PRO A 3 -5.16 -20.85 -20.29
C PRO A 3 -4.25 -20.95 -21.54
N PRO A 4 -4.26 -19.95 -22.43
CA PRO A 4 -3.39 -19.94 -23.60
C PRO A 4 -1.93 -20.04 -23.15
N THR A 5 -1.20 -21.00 -23.72
CA THR A 5 0.24 -21.16 -23.47
C THR A 5 0.97 -19.89 -23.92
N ALA A 6 1.62 -19.21 -22.99
CA ALA A 6 2.41 -18.01 -23.28
C ALA A 6 3.42 -18.28 -24.40
N SER A 7 3.51 -17.37 -25.38
CA SER A 7 4.45 -17.45 -26.50
C SER A 7 5.90 -17.53 -25.99
N SER A 8 6.80 -18.13 -26.78
CA SER A 8 8.22 -18.24 -26.44
C SER A 8 8.86 -16.89 -26.08
N GLY A 9 8.45 -15.82 -26.77
CA GLY A 9 8.87 -14.44 -26.50
C GLY A 9 8.43 -13.91 -25.13
N ALA A 10 7.19 -14.21 -24.70
CA ALA A 10 6.71 -13.78 -23.38
C ALA A 10 7.45 -14.48 -22.24
N LYS A 11 7.81 -15.76 -22.40
CA LYS A 11 8.60 -16.49 -21.41
C LYS A 11 10.02 -15.92 -21.28
N ALA A 12 10.65 -15.60 -22.40
CA ALA A 12 11.98 -14.97 -22.40
C ALA A 12 11.96 -13.58 -21.76
N ALA A 13 10.95 -12.77 -22.07
CA ALA A 13 10.78 -11.45 -21.45
C ALA A 13 10.55 -11.56 -19.93
N ASP A 14 9.73 -12.50 -19.46
CA ASP A 14 9.52 -12.73 -18.03
C ASP A 14 10.79 -13.21 -17.30
N ALA A 15 11.57 -14.09 -17.94
CA ALA A 15 12.86 -14.52 -17.41
C ALA A 15 13.85 -13.35 -17.30
N LEU A 16 13.97 -12.52 -18.34
CA LEU A 16 14.80 -11.32 -18.33
C LEU A 16 14.35 -10.32 -17.25
N LYS A 17 13.05 -10.08 -17.13
CA LYS A 17 12.46 -9.23 -16.09
C LYS A 17 12.91 -9.68 -14.70
N ARG A 18 12.75 -10.98 -14.39
CA ARG A 18 13.14 -11.56 -13.09
C ARG A 18 14.64 -11.45 -12.85
N HIS A 19 15.45 -11.73 -13.86
CA HIS A 19 16.90 -11.64 -13.76
C HIS A 19 17.36 -10.20 -13.43
N CYS A 20 16.89 -9.21 -14.20
CA CYS A 20 17.22 -7.80 -13.94
C CYS A 20 16.68 -7.33 -12.58
N HIS A 21 15.48 -7.75 -12.19
CA HIS A 21 14.93 -7.44 -10.87
C HIS A 21 15.80 -7.98 -9.73
N HIS A 22 16.22 -9.25 -9.82
CA HIS A 22 17.14 -9.84 -8.85
C HIS A 22 18.46 -9.07 -8.79
N MET A 23 19.08 -8.79 -9.94
CA MET A 23 20.33 -8.06 -10.02
C MET A 23 20.25 -6.66 -9.38
N ILE A 24 19.17 -5.91 -9.66
CA ILE A 24 18.95 -4.58 -9.08
C ILE A 24 18.82 -4.66 -7.56
N ASN A 25 18.03 -5.60 -7.05
CA ASN A 25 17.84 -5.75 -5.61
C ASN A 25 19.12 -6.23 -4.90
N THR A 26 19.90 -7.12 -5.54
CA THR A 26 21.13 -7.68 -4.96
C THR A 26 22.26 -6.67 -4.94
N LEU A 27 22.45 -5.90 -6.02
CA LEU A 27 23.53 -4.92 -6.13
C LEU A 27 23.17 -3.56 -5.51
N GLY A 28 21.88 -3.28 -5.31
CA GLY A 28 21.42 -2.03 -4.72
C GLY A 28 21.95 -0.82 -5.51
N PRO A 29 22.53 0.20 -4.84
CA PRO A 29 23.14 1.35 -5.52
C PRO A 29 24.25 1.02 -6.53
N ALA A 30 24.86 -0.18 -6.45
CA ALA A 30 25.89 -0.62 -7.40
C ALA A 30 25.31 -1.31 -8.64
N ALA A 31 23.98 -1.39 -8.77
CA ALA A 31 23.34 -2.00 -9.95
C ALA A 31 23.69 -1.20 -11.22
N PRO A 32 24.10 -1.86 -12.32
CA PRO A 32 24.40 -1.17 -13.56
C PRO A 32 23.14 -0.52 -14.13
N PRO A 33 23.20 0.73 -14.63
CA PRO A 33 22.04 1.41 -15.24
C PRO A 33 21.36 0.60 -16.36
N GLU A 34 22.13 -0.22 -17.08
CA GLU A 34 21.65 -1.13 -18.13
C GLU A 34 20.66 -2.16 -17.58
N ALA A 35 20.74 -2.52 -16.30
CA ALA A 35 19.78 -3.39 -15.64
C ALA A 35 18.35 -2.84 -15.75
N PHE A 36 18.19 -1.54 -15.53
CA PHE A 36 16.92 -0.84 -15.65
C PHE A 36 16.47 -0.79 -17.10
N LEU A 37 17.39 -0.49 -18.04
CA LEU A 37 17.08 -0.49 -19.47
C LEU A 37 16.59 -1.87 -19.96
N PHE A 38 17.24 -2.95 -19.56
CA PHE A 38 16.85 -4.31 -19.93
C PHE A 38 15.54 -4.74 -19.26
N ARG A 39 15.32 -4.36 -18.00
CA ARG A 39 14.03 -4.60 -17.31
C ARG A 39 12.90 -3.82 -17.98
N ALA A 40 13.14 -2.59 -18.43
CA ALA A 40 12.17 -1.79 -19.19
C ALA A 40 11.80 -2.46 -20.52
N ASN A 41 12.79 -2.95 -21.27
CA ASN A 41 12.55 -3.70 -22.50
C ASN A 41 11.72 -4.96 -22.26
N ALA A 42 11.99 -5.68 -21.16
CA ALA A 42 11.21 -6.84 -20.75
C ALA A 42 9.76 -6.45 -20.41
N TYR A 43 9.53 -5.41 -19.61
CA TYR A 43 8.18 -4.91 -19.32
C TYR A 43 7.42 -4.51 -20.59
N TYR A 44 8.08 -3.81 -21.51
CA TYR A 44 7.47 -3.40 -22.77
C TYR A 44 7.05 -4.62 -23.60
N ALA A 45 7.92 -5.64 -23.72
CA ALA A 45 7.62 -6.90 -24.42
C ALA A 45 6.48 -7.70 -23.75
N LEU A 46 6.30 -7.56 -22.43
CA LEU A 46 5.19 -8.13 -21.68
C LEU A 46 3.88 -7.32 -21.79
N GLY A 47 3.84 -6.28 -22.61
CA GLY A 47 2.66 -5.41 -22.74
C GLY A 47 2.41 -4.55 -21.51
N ARG A 48 3.46 -4.18 -20.76
CA ARG A 48 3.36 -3.32 -19.56
C ARG A 48 4.13 -1.99 -19.77
N PRO A 49 3.74 -1.16 -20.76
CA PRO A 49 4.48 0.04 -21.14
C PRO A 49 4.59 1.08 -20.02
N TYR A 50 3.62 1.14 -19.10
CA TYR A 50 3.65 2.04 -17.93
C TYR A 50 4.71 1.63 -16.89
N LEU A 51 5.00 0.33 -16.73
CA LEU A 51 6.12 -0.13 -15.90
C LEU A 51 7.46 0.08 -16.61
N ALA A 52 7.49 -0.16 -17.93
CA ALA A 52 8.67 0.08 -18.74
C ALA A 52 9.10 1.56 -18.69
N LEU A 53 8.13 2.48 -18.73
CA LEU A 53 8.39 3.92 -18.68
C LEU A 53 9.18 4.34 -17.43
N ALA A 54 8.83 3.82 -16.26
CA ALA A 54 9.54 4.11 -15.01
C ALA A 54 11.02 3.67 -15.04
N ASP A 55 11.27 2.48 -15.59
CA ASP A 55 12.63 1.95 -15.71
C ASP A 55 13.43 2.67 -16.80
N TYR A 56 12.81 3.07 -17.91
CA TYR A 56 13.46 3.91 -18.92
C TYR A 56 13.83 5.29 -18.35
N ASN A 57 12.96 5.90 -17.54
CA ASN A 57 13.25 7.17 -16.90
C ASN A 57 14.41 7.03 -15.90
N THR A 58 14.43 5.96 -15.11
CA THR A 58 15.55 5.67 -14.20
C THR A 58 16.86 5.45 -14.96
N ALA A 59 16.84 4.66 -16.04
CA ALA A 59 18.00 4.44 -16.88
C ALA A 59 18.51 5.73 -17.55
N ALA A 60 17.59 6.60 -17.99
CA ALA A 60 17.90 7.87 -18.64
C ALA A 60 18.61 8.89 -17.74
N LEU A 61 18.54 8.72 -16.41
CA LEU A 61 19.29 9.55 -15.46
C LEU A 61 20.82 9.37 -15.61
N VAL A 62 21.27 8.24 -16.18
CA VAL A 62 22.70 7.90 -16.29
C VAL A 62 23.10 7.57 -17.73
N LEU A 63 22.29 6.78 -18.44
CA LEU A 63 22.50 6.47 -19.84
C LEU A 63 21.88 7.60 -20.66
N HIS A 64 22.65 8.33 -21.47
CA HIS A 64 22.14 9.40 -22.33
C HIS A 64 21.19 8.87 -23.42
N LEU A 65 19.95 8.54 -23.05
CA LEU A 65 18.94 7.96 -23.93
C LEU A 65 18.28 9.06 -24.79
N SER A 66 17.93 8.73 -26.04
CA SER A 66 17.31 9.68 -26.99
C SER A 66 15.85 10.05 -26.71
N GLY A 67 15.24 9.50 -25.64
CA GLY A 67 13.80 9.67 -25.36
C GLY A 67 12.87 8.80 -26.22
N SER A 68 13.38 8.14 -27.25
CA SER A 68 12.59 7.31 -28.18
C SER A 68 11.84 6.16 -27.48
N HIS A 69 12.43 5.59 -26.42
CA HIS A 69 11.80 4.55 -25.60
C HIS A 69 10.55 5.08 -24.88
N GLN A 70 10.63 6.26 -24.28
CA GLN A 70 9.53 6.93 -23.58
C GLN A 70 8.39 7.24 -24.55
N VAL A 71 8.70 7.84 -25.72
CA VAL A 71 7.72 8.13 -26.78
C VAL A 71 7.00 6.86 -27.21
N ARG A 72 7.74 5.76 -27.36
CA ARG A 72 7.17 4.45 -27.70
C ARG A 72 6.23 3.92 -26.61
N CYS A 73 6.56 4.10 -25.33
CA CYS A 73 5.67 3.74 -24.22
C CYS A 73 4.38 4.55 -24.24
N HIS A 74 4.45 5.88 -24.40
CA HIS A 74 3.26 6.74 -24.45
C HIS A 74 2.31 6.36 -25.60
N ARG A 75 2.84 6.15 -26.81
CA ARG A 75 2.04 5.68 -27.95
C ARG A 75 1.38 4.32 -27.72
N ALA A 76 2.04 3.43 -26.98
CA ALA A 76 1.45 2.13 -26.62
C ALA A 76 0.31 2.30 -25.61
N ILE A 77 0.49 3.19 -24.62
CA ILE A 77 -0.50 3.47 -23.57
C ILE A 77 -1.78 4.07 -24.13
N GLU A 78 -1.71 4.91 -25.17
CA GLU A 78 -2.89 5.48 -25.86
C GLU A 78 -3.86 4.42 -26.41
N ARG A 79 -3.36 3.20 -26.66
CA ARG A 79 -4.17 2.08 -27.19
C ARG A 79 -4.80 1.23 -26.08
N PHE A 80 -4.47 1.48 -24.82
CA PHE A 80 -4.95 0.68 -23.71
C PHE A 80 -6.39 1.08 -23.35
N PRO A 81 -7.20 0.14 -22.84
CA PRO A 81 -8.50 0.49 -22.27
C PRO A 81 -8.36 1.55 -21.18
N ALA A 82 -9.31 2.48 -21.14
CA ALA A 82 -9.33 3.58 -20.16
C ALA A 82 -9.31 3.11 -18.70
N ARG A 83 -9.75 1.87 -18.45
CA ARG A 83 -9.74 1.25 -17.12
C ARG A 83 -9.26 -0.18 -17.19
N GLN A 84 -8.35 -0.52 -16.30
CA GLN A 84 -7.84 -1.86 -16.09
C GLN A 84 -7.84 -2.21 -14.61
N VAL A 85 -7.60 -3.48 -14.33
CA VAL A 85 -7.49 -3.99 -12.97
C VAL A 85 -6.22 -4.82 -12.87
N ALA A 86 -5.41 -4.51 -11.87
CA ALA A 86 -4.28 -5.35 -11.47
C ALA A 86 -4.58 -5.99 -10.11
N THR A 87 -4.10 -7.21 -9.95
CA THR A 87 -4.18 -7.97 -8.70
C THR A 87 -2.78 -8.35 -8.27
N TYR A 88 -2.48 -8.06 -7.01
CA TYR A 88 -1.21 -8.32 -6.36
C TYR A 88 -1.49 -9.35 -5.25
N PRO A 89 -1.07 -10.61 -5.43
CA PRO A 89 -1.35 -11.64 -4.45
C PRO A 89 -0.60 -11.37 -3.14
N GLY A 90 -1.22 -11.77 -2.03
CA GLY A 90 -0.50 -11.97 -0.77
C GLY A 90 0.19 -13.32 -0.77
N THR A 91 1.28 -13.46 -0.05
CA THR A 91 1.95 -14.75 0.21
C THR A 91 1.50 -15.31 1.56
N ASP A 92 1.89 -16.57 1.81
CA ASP A 92 1.74 -17.15 3.14
C ASP A 92 2.67 -16.44 4.13
N SER A 93 2.23 -16.30 5.39
CA SER A 93 2.94 -15.49 6.37
C SER A 93 2.67 -15.95 7.81
N HIS A 94 3.58 -15.63 8.72
CA HIS A 94 3.41 -15.82 10.17
C HIS A 94 2.28 -14.97 10.80
N LEU A 95 1.34 -14.47 10.00
CA LEU A 95 0.21 -13.62 10.41
C LEU A 95 -0.60 -14.18 11.58
N HIS A 96 -0.66 -15.50 11.72
CA HIS A 96 -1.37 -16.14 12.83
C HIS A 96 -0.93 -15.59 14.19
N ILE A 97 0.31 -15.12 14.32
CA ILE A 97 0.81 -14.50 15.55
C ILE A 97 0.13 -13.15 15.84
N PHE A 98 -0.12 -12.33 14.83
CA PHE A 98 -0.74 -11.00 15.01
C PHE A 98 -2.26 -11.07 15.09
N VAL A 99 -2.87 -12.01 14.35
CA VAL A 99 -4.32 -12.08 14.19
C VAL A 99 -4.98 -12.99 15.22
N ARG A 100 -4.44 -14.19 15.51
CA ARG A 100 -5.10 -15.12 16.44
C ARG A 100 -5.35 -14.54 17.84
N PRO A 101 -4.45 -13.75 18.44
CA PRO A 101 -4.73 -13.11 19.74
C PRO A 101 -5.90 -12.13 19.71
N ARG A 102 -6.30 -11.67 18.50
CA ARG A 102 -7.40 -10.73 18.28
C ARG A 102 -8.70 -11.43 17.88
N LEU A 103 -8.69 -12.70 17.50
CA LEU A 103 -9.92 -13.41 17.12
C LEU A 103 -10.78 -13.73 18.36
N GLY A 104 -12.08 -13.84 18.15
CA GLY A 104 -12.99 -14.47 19.10
C GLY A 104 -12.61 -15.94 19.35
N PRO A 105 -12.97 -16.49 20.53
CA PRO A 105 -12.55 -17.85 20.93
C PRO A 105 -13.07 -18.98 20.03
N ALA A 106 -14.12 -18.73 19.24
CA ALA A 106 -14.70 -19.70 18.31
C ALA A 106 -14.66 -19.21 16.86
N VAL A 107 -13.62 -18.44 16.51
CA VAL A 107 -13.39 -17.91 15.16
C VAL A 107 -11.99 -18.30 14.71
N ALA A 108 -11.90 -18.85 13.49
CA ALA A 108 -10.63 -19.21 12.87
C ALA A 108 -10.39 -18.44 11.57
N LEU A 109 -9.12 -18.15 11.32
CA LEU A 109 -8.64 -17.72 10.02
C LEU A 109 -8.40 -18.94 9.14
N VAL A 110 -9.09 -19.03 8.01
CA VAL A 110 -8.90 -20.07 7.00
C VAL A 110 -8.16 -19.55 5.77
N ALA A 111 -7.38 -20.43 5.14
CA ALA A 111 -6.60 -20.10 3.94
C ALA A 111 -7.49 -19.75 2.73
N ALA A 112 -8.66 -20.39 2.64
CA ALA A 112 -9.67 -20.12 1.63
C ALA A 112 -11.08 -20.38 2.19
N VAL A 113 -11.95 -19.38 2.13
CA VAL A 113 -13.40 -19.52 2.35
C VAL A 113 -14.03 -20.14 1.10
N ASP A 114 -13.72 -19.58 -0.07
CA ASP A 114 -14.08 -20.10 -1.39
C ASP A 114 -13.14 -19.55 -2.47
N ALA A 115 -13.41 -19.90 -3.74
CA ALA A 115 -12.59 -19.51 -4.88
C ALA A 115 -12.62 -17.99 -5.20
N ALA A 116 -13.63 -17.26 -4.73
CA ALA A 116 -13.83 -15.84 -5.00
C ALA A 116 -13.28 -14.95 -3.86
N CYS A 117 -13.50 -15.36 -2.61
CA CYS A 117 -13.12 -14.62 -1.41
C CYS A 117 -11.66 -14.84 -1.02
N GLY A 118 -11.11 -16.03 -1.31
CA GLY A 118 -9.79 -16.38 -0.80
C GLY A 118 -9.79 -16.46 0.73
N ARG A 119 -8.77 -15.90 1.38
CA ARG A 119 -8.60 -15.95 2.84
C ARG A 119 -9.77 -15.30 3.58
N GLY A 120 -10.11 -15.79 4.76
CA GLY A 120 -11.20 -15.19 5.55
C GLY A 120 -11.37 -15.79 6.93
N LEU A 121 -12.27 -15.20 7.71
CA LEU A 121 -12.66 -15.72 9.02
C LEU A 121 -13.87 -16.63 8.89
N VAL A 122 -13.90 -17.71 9.66
CA VAL A 122 -15.05 -18.62 9.77
C VAL A 122 -15.35 -18.95 11.22
N ALA A 123 -16.61 -19.22 11.52
CA ALA A 123 -17.04 -19.68 12.82
C ALA A 123 -16.66 -21.16 13.04
N GLU A 124 -15.88 -21.47 14.09
CA GLU A 124 -15.52 -22.85 14.44
C GLU A 124 -16.63 -23.58 15.21
N ALA A 125 -17.55 -22.82 15.80
CA ALA A 125 -18.77 -23.28 16.48
C ALA A 125 -19.94 -22.36 16.16
N ASP A 126 -21.15 -22.72 16.60
CA ASP A 126 -22.30 -21.81 16.52
C ASP A 126 -22.05 -20.59 17.43
N LEU A 127 -22.17 -19.39 16.86
CA LEU A 127 -22.00 -18.13 17.56
C LEU A 127 -23.38 -17.50 17.82
N PRO A 128 -23.71 -17.14 19.07
CA PRO A 128 -24.91 -16.34 19.34
C PRO A 128 -24.77 -14.92 18.77
N ALA A 129 -25.86 -14.15 18.75
CA ALA A 129 -25.78 -12.71 18.49
C ALA A 129 -24.98 -12.00 19.59
N GLY A 130 -24.18 -11.01 19.22
CA GLY A 130 -23.29 -10.28 20.14
C GLY A 130 -21.99 -11.02 20.49
N ALA A 131 -21.70 -12.16 19.87
CA ALA A 131 -20.44 -12.85 20.06
C ALA A 131 -19.29 -12.07 19.39
N THR A 132 -18.15 -11.95 20.09
CA THR A 132 -16.97 -11.28 19.55
C THR A 132 -16.37 -12.12 18.41
N VAL A 133 -16.25 -11.50 17.23
CA VAL A 133 -15.55 -12.05 16.05
C VAL A 133 -14.11 -11.58 16.04
N LEU A 134 -13.91 -10.26 16.23
CA LEU A 134 -12.61 -9.63 16.41
C LEU A 134 -12.66 -8.72 17.63
N ARG A 135 -11.68 -8.88 18.52
CA ARG A 135 -11.40 -7.94 19.61
C ARG A 135 -10.92 -6.61 19.04
N GLN A 136 -11.03 -5.56 19.85
CA GLN A 136 -10.51 -4.24 19.51
C GLN A 136 -9.04 -4.33 19.07
N ASP A 137 -8.72 -3.70 17.95
CA ASP A 137 -7.38 -3.61 17.43
C ASP A 137 -6.91 -2.15 17.36
N VAL A 138 -5.60 -1.99 17.46
CA VAL A 138 -4.93 -0.70 17.23
C VAL A 138 -4.37 -0.75 15.81
N PRO A 139 -4.52 0.31 15.00
CA PRO A 139 -3.85 0.39 13.71
C PRO A 139 -2.36 0.09 13.82
N TRP A 140 -1.84 -0.71 12.90
CA TRP A 140 -0.38 -0.87 12.80
C TRP A 140 0.25 0.40 12.21
N LEU A 141 -0.40 0.96 11.19
CA LEU A 141 0.00 2.20 10.55
C LEU A 141 -1.24 3.01 10.21
N GLN A 142 -1.16 4.33 10.36
CA GLN A 142 -2.25 5.23 10.04
C GLN A 142 -1.75 6.60 9.62
N TYR A 143 -2.66 7.38 9.03
CA TYR A 143 -2.45 8.75 8.60
C TYR A 143 -3.66 9.59 9.02
N ALA A 144 -3.43 10.74 9.64
CA ALA A 144 -4.49 11.67 10.03
C ALA A 144 -4.96 12.48 8.82
N THR A 145 -6.28 12.60 8.62
CA THR A 145 -6.86 13.32 7.48
C THR A 145 -7.41 14.70 7.85
N LEU A 146 -7.30 15.06 9.13
CA LEU A 146 -7.69 16.34 9.68
C LEU A 146 -6.46 17.13 10.15
N ASP A 147 -6.63 18.45 10.17
CA ASP A 147 -5.69 19.36 10.78
C ASP A 147 -5.68 19.16 12.31
N GLU A 148 -4.67 19.69 12.99
CA GLU A 148 -4.56 19.65 14.46
C GLU A 148 -4.69 18.25 15.06
N SER A 149 -4.23 17.24 14.33
CA SER A 149 -4.30 15.83 14.71
C SER A 149 -2.91 15.26 14.92
N CYS A 150 -2.77 14.37 15.91
CA CYS A 150 -1.51 13.71 16.19
C CYS A 150 -1.05 12.89 14.98
N ALA A 151 0.17 13.16 14.50
CA ALA A 151 0.73 12.46 13.35
C ALA A 151 0.84 10.94 13.56
N CYS A 152 1.01 10.48 14.81
CA CYS A 152 1.11 9.07 15.15
C CYS A 152 -0.26 8.38 15.31
N CYS A 153 -1.11 8.86 16.22
CA CYS A 153 -2.34 8.17 16.62
C CYS A 153 -3.61 8.78 16.05
N GLY A 154 -3.53 9.91 15.34
CA GLY A 154 -4.65 10.56 14.67
C GLY A 154 -5.66 11.23 15.59
N ALA A 155 -5.49 11.13 16.92
CA ALA A 155 -6.34 11.85 17.87
C ALA A 155 -6.10 13.35 17.80
N ALA A 156 -7.12 14.15 18.12
CA ALA A 156 -6.99 15.60 18.24
C ALA A 156 -5.83 15.98 19.19
N LEU A 157 -5.08 17.00 18.80
CA LEU A 157 -3.98 17.52 19.59
C LEU A 157 -4.51 18.26 20.83
N PRO A 158 -3.87 18.08 22.01
CA PRO A 158 -4.16 18.89 23.18
C PRO A 158 -3.64 20.32 22.96
N GLU A 159 -4.08 21.28 23.80
CA GLU A 159 -3.59 22.68 23.77
C GLU A 159 -2.05 22.78 23.83
N ARG A 160 -1.40 21.82 24.50
CA ARG A 160 0.06 21.69 24.55
C ARG A 160 0.50 20.43 23.82
N ALA A 161 0.56 20.51 22.50
CA ALA A 161 1.11 19.46 21.66
C ALA A 161 2.63 19.29 21.87
N PHE A 162 3.13 18.10 21.55
CA PHE A 162 4.55 17.80 21.52
C PHE A 162 5.02 17.86 20.07
N ALA A 163 5.64 18.95 19.66
CA ALA A 163 6.24 19.05 18.33
C ALA A 163 7.44 18.09 18.17
N CYS A 164 7.79 17.81 16.91
CA CYS A 164 9.06 17.21 16.57
C CYS A 164 10.24 18.05 17.10
N VAL A 165 11.35 17.39 17.42
CA VAL A 165 12.58 18.09 17.87
C VAL A 165 13.27 18.80 16.70
N ASN A 166 13.06 18.32 15.47
CA ASN A 166 13.53 19.01 14.28
C ASN A 166 12.63 20.24 14.02
N PRO A 167 13.16 21.49 14.07
CA PRO A 167 12.36 22.69 13.84
C PRO A 167 11.84 22.83 12.41
N GLU A 168 12.42 22.11 11.45
CA GLU A 168 11.97 22.11 10.05
C GLU A 168 10.86 21.08 9.79
N CYS A 169 10.52 20.26 10.79
CA CYS A 169 9.51 19.23 10.65
C CYS A 169 8.14 19.70 11.14
N HIS A 170 7.09 19.40 10.37
CA HIS A 170 5.72 19.81 10.62
C HIS A 170 4.90 18.82 11.46
N GLU A 171 5.47 17.69 11.89
CA GLU A 171 4.72 16.67 12.64
C GLU A 171 4.59 17.03 14.13
N GLU A 172 3.37 16.91 14.63
CA GLU A 172 3.01 17.13 16.03
C GLU A 172 2.36 15.89 16.67
N TYR A 173 2.55 15.75 17.98
CA TYR A 173 2.15 14.57 18.72
C TYR A 173 1.33 14.92 19.97
N CYS A 174 0.31 14.13 20.29
CA CYS A 174 -0.48 14.34 21.50
C CYS A 174 0.28 13.95 22.78
N SER A 175 1.34 13.14 22.67
CA SER A 175 2.17 12.70 23.79
C SER A 175 3.61 12.38 23.36
N ARG A 176 4.52 12.32 24.35
CA ARG A 176 5.89 11.85 24.16
C ARG A 176 5.94 10.40 23.67
N ASP A 177 4.99 9.58 24.08
CA ASP A 177 4.90 8.17 23.68
C ASP A 177 4.52 8.06 22.21
N CYS A 178 3.56 8.87 21.74
CA CYS A 178 3.22 8.95 20.32
C CYS A 178 4.41 9.41 19.47
N ARG A 179 5.16 10.44 19.92
CA ARG A 179 6.38 10.87 19.24
C ARG A 179 7.42 9.75 19.17
N THR A 180 7.63 9.05 20.28
CA THR A 180 8.59 7.94 20.37
C THR A 180 8.18 6.78 19.46
N ALA A 181 6.90 6.44 19.44
CA ALA A 181 6.35 5.38 18.58
C ALA A 181 6.49 5.73 17.09
N ALA A 182 6.15 6.96 16.68
CA ALA A 182 6.34 7.42 15.31
C ALA A 182 7.82 7.40 14.90
N MET A 183 8.71 7.90 15.77
CA MET A 183 10.16 7.84 15.59
C MET A 183 10.66 6.40 15.40
N ALA A 184 10.17 5.45 16.19
CA ALA A 184 10.56 4.05 16.08
C ALA A 184 9.99 3.35 14.84
N LEU A 185 8.90 3.86 14.25
CA LEU A 185 8.18 3.21 13.17
C LEU A 185 8.51 3.76 11.77
N TYR A 186 8.44 5.07 11.57
CA TYR A 186 8.63 5.69 10.23
C TYR A 186 9.34 7.03 10.25
N HIS A 187 9.16 7.82 11.32
CA HIS A 187 9.50 9.23 11.29
C HIS A 187 11.02 9.46 11.23
N ALA A 188 11.82 8.58 11.84
CA ALA A 188 13.29 8.71 11.83
C ALA A 188 13.87 8.71 10.40
N ALA A 189 13.26 7.97 9.47
CA ALA A 189 13.73 7.88 8.10
C ALA A 189 13.45 9.15 7.26
N VAL A 190 12.53 10.01 7.70
CA VAL A 190 12.01 11.12 6.88
C VAL A 190 12.03 12.48 7.57
N CYS A 191 12.28 12.52 8.87
CA CYS A 191 12.24 13.73 9.70
C CYS A 191 13.18 14.85 9.20
N THR A 192 14.32 14.54 8.61
CA THR A 192 15.27 15.54 8.05
C THR A 192 15.26 15.59 6.52
N ASN A 193 14.31 14.90 5.87
CA ASN A 193 14.22 14.81 4.43
C ASN A 193 13.20 15.82 3.89
N SER A 194 13.65 17.04 3.63
CA SER A 194 12.80 18.13 3.13
C SER A 194 12.09 17.79 1.80
N ALA A 195 12.74 17.00 0.94
CA ALA A 195 12.13 16.55 -0.31
C ALA A 195 10.94 15.61 -0.06
N PHE A 196 11.06 14.67 0.90
CA PHE A 196 9.95 13.82 1.31
C PHE A 196 8.82 14.62 1.96
N GLN A 197 9.16 15.53 2.89
CA GLN A 197 8.16 16.37 3.55
C GLN A 197 7.38 17.22 2.56
N GLY A 198 8.04 17.76 1.53
CA GLY A 198 7.38 18.47 0.45
C GLY A 198 6.39 17.59 -0.33
N ILE A 199 6.74 16.31 -0.59
CA ILE A 199 5.81 15.36 -1.24
C ILE A 199 4.59 15.09 -0.36
N GLU A 200 4.80 14.87 0.94
CA GLU A 200 3.73 14.63 1.90
C GLU A 200 2.78 15.83 1.99
N LEU A 201 3.33 17.04 2.15
CA LEU A 201 2.55 18.29 2.21
C LEU A 201 1.79 18.58 0.92
N ASP A 202 2.38 18.30 -0.25
CA ASP A 202 1.70 18.46 -1.55
C ASP A 202 0.48 17.54 -1.66
N LEU A 203 0.63 16.27 -1.26
CA LEU A 203 -0.47 15.29 -1.27
C LEU A 203 -1.54 15.66 -0.24
N TYR A 204 -1.14 16.10 0.94
CA TYR A 204 -2.06 16.57 1.99
C TYR A 204 -2.85 17.78 1.50
N THR A 205 -2.19 18.79 0.93
CA THR A 205 -2.84 19.98 0.39
C THR A 205 -3.86 19.61 -0.68
N GLN A 206 -3.50 18.76 -1.64
CA GLN A 206 -4.43 18.26 -2.65
C GLN A 206 -5.63 17.52 -2.04
N MET A 207 -5.39 16.73 -0.98
CA MET A 207 -6.46 16.01 -0.28
C MET A 207 -7.45 16.99 0.37
N ARG A 208 -6.94 18.07 0.99
CA ARG A 208 -7.77 19.12 1.61
C ARG A 208 -8.54 19.92 0.56
N THR A 209 -7.92 20.26 -0.57
CA THR A 209 -8.61 20.88 -1.71
C THR A 209 -9.76 20.00 -2.20
N ALA A 210 -9.50 18.70 -2.41
CA ALA A 210 -10.54 17.76 -2.82
C ALA A 210 -11.67 17.63 -1.79
N ALA A 211 -11.36 17.70 -0.49
CA ALA A 211 -12.36 17.68 0.57
C ALA A 211 -13.25 18.94 0.53
N HIS A 212 -12.64 20.13 0.38
CA HIS A 212 -13.34 21.41 0.26
C HIS A 212 -14.24 21.47 -0.98
N GLU A 213 -13.80 20.90 -2.10
CA GLU A 213 -14.56 20.80 -3.35
C GLU A 213 -15.66 19.71 -3.33
N GLY A 214 -15.81 18.95 -2.24
CA GLY A 214 -16.75 17.84 -2.15
C GLY A 214 -16.37 16.63 -3.03
N ALA A 215 -15.13 16.57 -3.51
CA ALA A 215 -14.61 15.50 -4.37
C ALA A 215 -14.17 14.27 -3.54
N ALA A 216 -15.12 13.64 -2.83
CA ALA A 216 -14.86 12.56 -1.87
C ALA A 216 -14.02 11.40 -2.42
N ARG A 217 -14.18 11.05 -3.71
CA ARG A 217 -13.37 10.00 -4.34
C ARG A 217 -11.90 10.41 -4.50
N ALA A 218 -11.63 11.66 -4.86
CA ALA A 218 -10.28 12.18 -4.99
C ALA A 218 -9.62 12.32 -3.62
N GLN A 219 -10.35 12.82 -2.62
CA GLN A 219 -9.90 12.88 -1.23
C GLN A 219 -9.46 11.49 -0.71
N ARG A 220 -10.33 10.46 -0.86
CA ARG A 220 -9.99 9.09 -0.43
C ARG A 220 -8.76 8.54 -1.14
N ARG A 221 -8.61 8.82 -2.43
CA ARG A 221 -7.44 8.39 -3.21
C ARG A 221 -6.15 9.02 -2.66
N LEU A 222 -6.17 10.31 -2.38
CA LEU A 222 -5.01 11.04 -1.87
C LEU A 222 -4.66 10.61 -0.44
N ALA A 223 -5.65 10.35 0.42
CA ALA A 223 -5.42 9.76 1.74
C ALA A 223 -4.74 8.38 1.66
N GLN A 224 -5.12 7.55 0.69
CA GLN A 224 -4.46 6.26 0.43
C GLN A 224 -3.02 6.43 -0.06
N GLU A 225 -2.76 7.45 -0.87
CA GLU A 225 -1.40 7.78 -1.32
C GLU A 225 -0.54 8.28 -0.16
N LEU A 226 -1.07 9.11 0.74
CA LEU A 226 -0.40 9.54 1.97
C LEU A 226 -0.04 8.34 2.87
N LEU A 227 -0.98 7.41 3.08
CA LEU A 227 -0.71 6.20 3.85
C LEU A 227 0.32 5.29 3.17
N MET A 228 0.30 5.18 1.84
CA MET A 228 1.32 4.47 1.07
C MET A 228 2.69 5.12 1.22
N VAL A 229 2.79 6.44 1.14
CA VAL A 229 4.04 7.20 1.31
C VAL A 229 4.62 6.99 2.71
N ARG A 230 3.77 7.00 3.75
CA ARG A 230 4.20 6.69 5.12
C ARG A 230 4.67 5.24 5.26
N LEU A 231 4.02 4.29 4.61
CA LEU A 231 4.43 2.89 4.58
C LEU A 231 5.79 2.72 3.88
N MET A 232 6.07 3.50 2.84
CA MET A 232 7.39 3.55 2.21
C MET A 232 8.46 4.05 3.19
N ALA A 233 8.14 5.05 4.02
CA ALA A 233 9.04 5.50 5.09
C ALA A 233 9.32 4.39 6.13
N VAL A 234 8.30 3.61 6.52
CA VAL A 234 8.49 2.42 7.38
C VAL A 234 9.46 1.43 6.73
N ALA A 235 9.27 1.13 5.45
CA ALA A 235 10.10 0.18 4.73
C ALA A 235 11.56 0.64 4.59
N VAL A 236 11.78 1.94 4.35
CA VAL A 236 13.12 2.55 4.34
C VAL A 236 13.77 2.47 5.71
N GLN A 237 13.03 2.81 6.77
CA GLN A 237 13.52 2.74 8.14
C GLN A 237 13.93 1.31 8.54
N ALA A 238 13.13 0.31 8.14
CA ALA A 238 13.40 -1.10 8.37
C ALA A 238 14.34 -1.72 7.33
N GLN A 239 14.80 -0.96 6.33
CA GLN A 239 15.68 -1.41 5.24
C GLN A 239 15.19 -2.69 4.54
N VAL A 240 13.89 -2.74 4.26
CA VAL A 240 13.22 -3.93 3.71
C VAL A 240 12.34 -3.55 2.54
N VAL A 241 12.25 -4.42 1.53
CA VAL A 241 11.27 -4.26 0.46
C VAL A 241 9.86 -4.28 1.07
N PRO A 242 8.99 -3.30 0.79
CA PRO A 242 7.69 -3.20 1.43
C PRO A 242 6.86 -4.50 1.41
N SER A 243 6.77 -5.19 0.27
CA SER A 243 6.03 -6.45 0.15
C SER A 243 6.61 -7.61 0.94
N ALA A 244 7.86 -7.51 1.43
CA ALA A 244 8.49 -8.52 2.27
C ALA A 244 8.18 -8.30 3.76
N MET A 245 7.66 -7.12 4.14
CA MET A 245 7.31 -6.83 5.53
C MET A 245 6.26 -7.81 6.05
N PRO A 246 6.43 -8.40 7.24
CA PRO A 246 5.47 -9.35 7.82
C PRO A 246 4.04 -8.82 7.87
N GLN A 247 3.88 -7.50 8.05
CA GLN A 247 2.61 -6.79 8.16
C GLN A 247 1.93 -6.53 6.80
N LEU A 248 2.64 -6.69 5.68
CA LEU A 248 2.11 -6.43 4.34
C LEU A 248 2.11 -7.64 3.43
N ARG A 249 3.09 -8.53 3.56
CA ARG A 249 3.30 -9.65 2.63
C ARG A 249 2.08 -10.56 2.49
N PHE A 250 1.24 -10.63 3.52
CA PHE A 250 0.01 -11.43 3.51
C PHE A 250 -1.18 -10.74 2.85
N LEU A 251 -1.14 -9.41 2.70
CA LEU A 251 -2.21 -8.65 2.11
C LEU A 251 -2.23 -8.86 0.60
N SER A 252 -3.37 -9.29 0.08
CA SER A 252 -3.66 -9.12 -1.33
C SER A 252 -4.09 -7.68 -1.61
N GLY A 253 -3.74 -7.18 -2.79
CA GLY A 253 -4.15 -5.87 -3.27
C GLY A 253 -4.83 -5.98 -4.63
N ARG A 254 -5.91 -5.24 -4.82
CA ARG A 254 -6.53 -5.03 -6.13
C ARG A 254 -6.61 -3.53 -6.39
N ILE A 255 -6.12 -3.11 -7.55
CA ILE A 255 -6.18 -1.71 -7.97
C ILE A 255 -6.86 -1.62 -9.33
N ALA A 256 -7.94 -0.85 -9.38
CA ALA A 256 -8.49 -0.38 -10.64
C ALA A 256 -7.78 0.93 -11.00
N TYR A 257 -7.28 1.04 -12.23
CA TYR A 257 -6.47 2.18 -12.67
C TYR A 257 -6.75 2.54 -14.12
N ALA A 258 -6.47 3.79 -14.47
CA ALA A 258 -6.30 4.23 -15.84
C ALA A 258 -4.80 4.18 -16.19
N PRO A 259 -4.39 3.52 -17.29
CA PRO A 259 -2.99 3.48 -17.70
C PRO A 259 -2.35 4.86 -17.85
N ALA A 260 -3.13 5.85 -18.30
CA ALA A 260 -2.71 7.25 -18.39
C ALA A 260 -2.40 7.87 -17.01
N GLU A 261 -3.17 7.54 -15.96
CA GLU A 261 -2.91 7.99 -14.58
C GLU A 261 -1.61 7.38 -14.06
N LEU A 262 -1.38 6.09 -14.34
CA LEU A 262 -0.13 5.41 -13.98
C LEU A 262 1.07 6.05 -14.68
N SER A 263 1.00 6.30 -15.98
CA SER A 263 2.11 6.94 -16.72
C SER A 263 2.23 8.45 -16.51
N GLY A 264 1.33 9.05 -15.72
CA GLY A 264 1.30 10.49 -15.43
C GLY A 264 1.54 10.75 -13.96
N ALA A 265 0.52 11.21 -13.24
CA ALA A 265 0.61 11.65 -11.85
C ALA A 265 1.19 10.59 -10.91
N THR A 266 0.82 9.30 -11.06
CA THR A 266 1.34 8.25 -10.17
C THR A 266 2.82 7.94 -10.45
N LEU A 267 3.26 7.96 -11.71
CA LEU A 267 4.68 7.81 -12.05
C LEU A 267 5.48 9.02 -11.54
N HIS A 268 4.96 10.22 -11.71
CA HIS A 268 5.62 11.43 -11.19
C HIS A 268 5.78 11.38 -9.66
N LEU A 269 4.75 10.93 -8.93
CA LEU A 269 4.85 10.69 -7.49
C LEU A 269 5.94 9.65 -7.17
N TYR A 270 6.01 8.54 -7.90
CA TYR A 270 7.05 7.53 -7.74
C TYR A 270 8.45 8.11 -7.95
N GLU A 271 8.67 8.88 -9.01
CA GLU A 271 9.98 9.46 -9.33
C GLU A 271 10.45 10.41 -8.22
N ARG A 272 9.56 11.28 -7.75
CA ARG A 272 9.83 12.18 -6.61
C ARG A 272 10.17 11.40 -5.35
N LEU A 273 9.38 10.37 -5.00
CA LEU A 273 9.62 9.54 -3.82
C LEU A 273 10.91 8.73 -3.93
N ALA A 274 11.16 8.14 -5.09
CA ALA A 274 12.32 7.31 -5.33
C ALA A 274 13.61 8.13 -5.24
N GLN A 275 13.58 9.37 -5.71
CA GLN A 275 14.67 10.32 -5.55
C GLN A 275 14.84 10.77 -4.10
N ALA A 276 13.75 11.19 -3.44
CA ALA A 276 13.78 11.68 -2.06
C ALA A 276 14.29 10.61 -1.10
N LEU A 277 13.81 9.37 -1.22
CA LEU A 277 14.15 8.27 -0.33
C LEU A 277 15.35 7.43 -0.83
N ARG A 278 15.87 7.72 -2.02
CA ARG A 278 16.92 6.94 -2.70
C ARG A 278 16.58 5.44 -2.84
N VAL A 279 15.34 5.13 -3.18
CA VAL A 279 14.81 3.74 -3.20
C VAL A 279 14.73 3.10 -4.59
N HIS A 280 15.25 3.72 -5.66
CA HIS A 280 15.17 3.18 -7.03
C HIS A 280 15.61 1.71 -7.17
N THR A 281 16.53 1.27 -6.30
CA THR A 281 17.13 -0.08 -6.30
C THR A 281 16.48 -1.05 -5.31
N MET A 282 15.68 -0.54 -4.37
CA MET A 282 14.96 -1.34 -3.37
C MET A 282 13.47 -1.47 -3.70
N VAL A 283 12.86 -0.39 -4.19
CA VAL A 283 11.43 -0.31 -4.50
C VAL A 283 11.25 0.09 -5.94
N SER A 284 10.93 -0.90 -6.78
CA SER A 284 10.54 -0.64 -8.16
C SER A 284 9.16 0.02 -8.25
N TYR A 285 8.84 0.61 -9.40
CA TYR A 285 7.51 1.16 -9.63
C TYR A 285 6.40 0.09 -9.54
N GLU A 286 6.66 -1.13 -10.04
CA GLU A 286 5.73 -2.27 -9.88
C GLU A 286 5.44 -2.59 -8.41
N GLU A 287 6.48 -2.50 -7.57
CA GLU A 287 6.37 -2.72 -6.12
C GLU A 287 5.53 -1.62 -5.45
N MET A 288 5.81 -0.34 -5.74
CA MET A 288 5.00 0.78 -5.22
C MET A 288 3.51 0.64 -5.60
N LEU A 289 3.20 0.26 -6.85
CA LEU A 289 1.83 0.01 -7.28
C LEU A 289 1.19 -1.17 -6.53
N GLY A 290 1.97 -2.21 -6.23
CA GLY A 290 1.52 -3.32 -5.39
C GLY A 290 1.20 -2.90 -3.96
N ILE A 291 1.97 -1.97 -3.39
CA ILE A 291 1.68 -1.38 -2.07
C ILE A 291 0.44 -0.51 -2.12
N LEU A 292 0.31 0.36 -3.12
CA LEU A 292 -0.89 1.17 -3.31
C LEU A 292 -2.13 0.27 -3.43
N ALA A 293 -2.05 -0.82 -4.20
CA ALA A 293 -3.15 -1.77 -4.33
C ALA A 293 -3.53 -2.41 -2.97
N ARG A 294 -2.55 -2.76 -2.14
CA ARG A 294 -2.79 -3.30 -0.79
C ARG A 294 -3.42 -2.26 0.13
N VAL A 295 -2.93 -1.01 0.12
CA VAL A 295 -3.53 0.08 0.89
C VAL A 295 -4.97 0.34 0.43
N ARG A 296 -5.20 0.45 -0.88
CA ARG A 296 -6.54 0.71 -1.43
C ARG A 296 -7.57 -0.38 -1.12
N THR A 297 -7.11 -1.61 -0.97
CA THR A 297 -7.98 -2.78 -0.69
C THR A 297 -8.24 -2.95 0.80
N ASN A 298 -7.26 -2.65 1.65
CA ASN A 298 -7.25 -3.09 3.04
C ASN A 298 -7.31 -1.96 4.07
N ALA A 299 -7.11 -0.70 3.66
CA ALA A 299 -7.17 0.42 4.59
C ALA A 299 -8.62 0.75 4.98
N THR A 300 -8.83 0.94 6.28
CA THR A 300 -10.09 1.42 6.85
C THR A 300 -10.07 2.92 6.98
N PHE A 301 -11.20 3.57 6.67
CA PHE A 301 -11.38 5.00 6.85
C PHE A 301 -12.27 5.26 8.07
N THR A 302 -11.87 6.24 8.87
CA THR A 302 -12.76 6.98 9.76
C THR A 302 -12.87 8.41 9.24
N ASP A 303 -13.67 9.25 9.90
CA ASP A 303 -13.76 10.67 9.54
C ASP A 303 -12.44 11.42 9.78
N GLU A 304 -11.60 10.88 10.67
CA GLU A 304 -10.37 11.51 11.16
C GLU A 304 -9.10 10.90 10.58
N THR A 305 -9.14 9.64 10.12
CA THR A 305 -7.95 8.88 9.77
C THR A 305 -8.18 7.88 8.64
N ILE A 306 -7.08 7.50 8.01
CA ILE A 306 -6.97 6.27 7.23
C ILE A 306 -5.95 5.35 7.89
N ALA A 307 -6.28 4.06 8.04
CA ALA A 307 -5.52 3.13 8.86
C ALA A 307 -5.42 1.72 8.26
N LEU A 308 -4.28 1.06 8.45
CA LEU A 308 -4.10 -0.38 8.26
C LEU A 308 -4.28 -1.11 9.58
N ARG A 309 -5.45 -1.73 9.73
CA ARG A 309 -5.85 -2.56 10.88
C ARG A 309 -5.75 -4.03 10.51
N LEU A 310 -4.57 -4.62 10.74
CA LEU A 310 -4.20 -5.93 10.16
C LEU A 310 -5.25 -7.03 10.41
N SER A 311 -5.84 -7.09 11.60
CA SER A 311 -6.86 -8.09 11.93
C SER A 311 -8.14 -7.89 11.11
N ARG A 312 -8.56 -6.64 10.92
CA ARG A 312 -9.77 -6.30 10.14
C ARG A 312 -9.63 -6.62 8.65
N THR A 313 -8.41 -6.63 8.13
CA THR A 313 -8.16 -6.99 6.71
C THR A 313 -8.52 -8.45 6.38
N MET A 314 -8.76 -9.29 7.39
CA MET A 314 -9.16 -10.70 7.22
C MET A 314 -10.67 -10.90 7.09
N VAL A 315 -11.48 -9.84 7.26
CA VAL A 315 -12.93 -9.91 7.17
C VAL A 315 -13.35 -9.67 5.73
N ASN A 316 -14.05 -10.63 5.14
CA ASN A 316 -14.58 -10.49 3.79
C ASN A 316 -15.83 -9.61 3.77
N HIS A 317 -16.08 -8.97 2.62
CA HIS A 317 -17.28 -8.18 2.40
C HIS A 317 -18.50 -9.08 2.18
N SER A 318 -19.64 -8.69 2.76
CA SER A 318 -20.96 -9.22 2.43
C SER A 318 -21.97 -8.09 2.40
N CYS A 319 -22.86 -8.09 1.40
CA CYS A 319 -23.99 -7.14 1.36
C CYS A 319 -25.05 -7.43 2.44
N ALA A 320 -24.99 -8.60 3.08
CA ALA A 320 -25.82 -8.99 4.21
C ALA A 320 -24.91 -9.41 5.39
N PRO A 321 -24.19 -8.44 6.00
CA PRO A 321 -23.19 -8.75 7.00
C PRO A 321 -23.81 -9.41 8.23
N ASN A 322 -23.13 -10.42 8.76
CA ASN A 322 -23.49 -11.11 10.00
C ASN A 322 -22.67 -10.61 11.21
N ALA A 323 -21.75 -9.69 10.99
CA ALA A 323 -20.95 -9.02 12.01
C ALA A 323 -20.77 -7.54 11.68
N ALA A 324 -20.71 -6.72 12.71
CA ALA A 324 -20.51 -5.27 12.62
C ALA A 324 -19.66 -4.77 13.78
N GLU A 325 -19.08 -3.59 13.62
CA GLU A 325 -18.34 -2.94 14.70
C GLU A 325 -19.32 -2.45 15.77
N ASP A 326 -19.04 -2.84 17.00
CA ASP A 326 -19.74 -2.36 18.19
C ASP A 326 -19.20 -0.97 18.56
N ALA A 327 -20.06 0.04 18.54
CA ALA A 327 -19.66 1.43 18.73
C ALA A 327 -19.06 1.73 20.12
N ALA A 328 -19.41 0.94 21.15
CA ALA A 328 -18.93 1.15 22.50
C ALA A 328 -17.54 0.54 22.74
N SER A 329 -17.30 -0.64 22.19
CA SER A 329 -16.08 -1.42 22.42
C SER A 329 -15.07 -1.37 21.27
N GLY A 330 -15.49 -1.00 20.06
CA GLY A 330 -14.69 -1.09 18.84
C GLY A 330 -14.38 -2.54 18.40
N GLU A 331 -15.03 -3.52 19.03
CA GLU A 331 -14.97 -4.93 18.64
C GLU A 331 -15.85 -5.20 17.42
N LEU A 332 -15.46 -6.14 16.57
CA LEU A 332 -16.36 -6.71 15.58
C LEU A 332 -17.19 -7.82 16.24
N ARG A 333 -18.51 -7.65 16.31
CA ARG A 333 -19.42 -8.58 16.99
C ARG A 333 -20.49 -9.05 16.03
N THR A 334 -20.98 -10.28 16.23
CA THR A 334 -22.06 -10.82 15.41
C THR A 334 -23.35 -10.02 15.62
N THR A 335 -24.03 -9.66 14.54
CA THR A 335 -25.31 -8.94 14.58
C THR A 335 -26.51 -9.89 14.67
N ARG A 336 -26.28 -11.17 14.38
CA ARG A 336 -27.25 -12.26 14.39
C ARG A 336 -26.54 -13.58 14.70
N PRO A 337 -27.26 -14.66 15.07
CA PRO A 337 -26.64 -15.97 15.23
C PRO A 337 -25.92 -16.42 13.94
N VAL A 338 -24.72 -16.99 14.09
CA VAL A 338 -23.90 -17.50 12.98
C VAL A 338 -23.64 -18.98 13.19
N LYS A 339 -23.86 -19.79 12.16
CA LYS A 339 -23.65 -21.24 12.23
C LYS A 339 -22.19 -21.62 12.05
N ARG A 340 -21.77 -22.70 12.70
CA ARG A 340 -20.45 -23.30 12.47
C ARG A 340 -20.17 -23.47 10.97
N GLY A 341 -18.96 -23.11 10.56
CA GLY A 341 -18.48 -23.16 9.17
C GLY A 341 -18.89 -21.96 8.32
N SER A 342 -19.75 -21.06 8.82
CA SER A 342 -20.11 -19.85 8.09
C SER A 342 -18.96 -18.82 8.16
N SER A 343 -18.76 -18.11 7.04
CA SER A 343 -17.88 -16.94 6.95
C SER A 343 -18.57 -15.65 7.39
#